data_AF-A0A8S3T284-F1
#
_entry.id   AF-A0A8S3T284-F1
#
_cell.length_a   1.000
_cell.length_b   1.000
_cell.length_c   1.000
_cell.angle_alpha   90.00
_cell.angle_beta   90.00
_cell.angle_gamma   90.00
#
_symmetry.space_group_name_H-M   'P 1'
#
loop_
_entity.id
_entity.type
_entity.pdbx_description
1 polymer ?
#
loop_
_entity_poly.entity_id
_entity_poly.type
_entity_poly.pdbx_seq_one_letter_code
_entity_poly.pdbx_strand_id
1 'polypeptide(L)'
;MTSENAQVLLPVEAESYVEHLHTFKVAEIGNYDWGRQHEMIEKINMQAVLNASVQEDEFIKDFLISYGKTDVLIKDLLTTEIWKEKIFTELIEMEFEPKTTFPIYMVLFHEATLVNLLETTMYFKEMCESAENCIPDLLDYCYRKLTQLTARTVEDFDDEEIDTNDALK
;
A
#
# COMPACT_ATOMS: atom_id res chain seq x y z
N MET A 1 0.57 -32.75 -12.64
CA MET A 1 1.24 -31.93 -11.61
C MET A 1 0.11 -31.23 -10.88
N THR A 2 -0.24 -31.74 -9.71
CA THR A 2 -1.36 -31.26 -8.89
C THR A 2 -1.01 -29.87 -8.39
N SER A 3 -1.84 -28.88 -8.70
CA SER A 3 -1.79 -27.56 -8.07
C SER A 3 -1.94 -27.77 -6.58
N GLU A 4 -0.86 -27.62 -5.81
CA GLU A 4 -0.98 -27.35 -4.39
C GLU A 4 -1.84 -26.09 -4.27
N ASN A 5 -2.97 -26.18 -3.58
CA ASN A 5 -3.75 -25.00 -3.18
C ASN A 5 -2.81 -24.11 -2.38
N ALA A 6 -2.24 -23.10 -3.02
CA ALA A 6 -1.39 -22.12 -2.38
C ALA A 6 -2.29 -21.29 -1.45
N GLN A 7 -2.38 -21.73 -0.20
CA GLN A 7 -3.16 -21.09 0.84
C GLN A 7 -2.19 -20.50 1.86
N VAL A 8 -2.21 -19.17 1.98
CA VAL A 8 -1.35 -18.41 2.91
C VAL A 8 -2.03 -18.28 4.27
N LEU A 9 -3.35 -18.12 4.30
CA LEU A 9 -4.15 -18.01 5.50
C LEU A 9 -5.34 -18.97 5.46
N LEU A 10 -5.63 -19.61 6.59
CA LEU A 10 -6.93 -20.24 6.80
C LEU A 10 -8.02 -19.15 6.89
N PRO A 11 -9.28 -19.42 6.47
CA PRO A 11 -10.34 -18.40 6.52
C PRO A 11 -10.53 -17.80 7.93
N VAL A 12 -10.44 -18.63 8.97
CA VAL A 12 -10.56 -18.18 10.37
C VAL A 12 -9.39 -17.30 10.80
N GLU A 13 -8.18 -17.55 10.29
CA GLU A 13 -7.03 -16.68 10.56
C GLU A 13 -7.19 -15.33 9.85
N ALA A 14 -7.63 -15.36 8.59
CA ALA A 14 -7.90 -14.14 7.83
C ALA A 14 -9.01 -13.30 8.46
N GLU A 15 -10.11 -13.92 8.89
CA GLU A 15 -11.21 -13.29 9.61
C GLU A 15 -10.70 -12.60 10.88
N SER A 16 -9.95 -13.35 11.71
CA SER A 16 -9.35 -12.81 12.92
C SER A 16 -8.39 -11.65 12.62
N TYR A 17 -7.60 -11.73 11.55
CA TYR A 17 -6.66 -10.65 11.22
C TYR A 17 -7.39 -9.39 10.79
N VAL A 18 -8.39 -9.52 9.91
CA VAL A 18 -9.20 -8.41 9.44
C VAL A 18 -9.92 -7.74 10.61
N GLU A 19 -10.54 -8.50 11.51
CA GLU A 19 -11.27 -7.96 12.66
C GLU A 19 -10.39 -7.04 13.54
N HIS A 20 -9.12 -7.38 13.73
CA HIS A 20 -8.20 -6.66 14.61
C HIS A 20 -7.52 -5.45 13.96
N LEU A 21 -7.74 -5.20 12.66
CA LEU A 21 -7.18 -4.03 11.99
C LEU A 21 -7.70 -2.73 12.62
N HIS A 22 -6.81 -1.79 12.89
CA HIS A 22 -7.14 -0.49 13.46
C HIS A 22 -6.23 0.60 12.90
N THR A 23 -6.60 1.86 13.12
CA THR A 23 -5.80 3.00 12.64
C THR A 23 -4.71 3.35 13.63
N PHE A 24 -3.57 3.80 13.10
CA PHE A 24 -2.46 4.36 13.87
C PHE A 24 -2.37 5.87 13.67
N LYS A 25 -1.83 6.58 14.65
CA LYS A 25 -1.38 7.96 14.45
C LYS A 25 -0.02 7.95 13.76
N VAL A 26 0.30 9.05 13.07
CA VAL A 26 1.60 9.21 12.40
C VAL A 26 2.80 8.94 13.33
N ALA A 27 2.71 9.36 14.59
CA ALA A 27 3.78 9.15 15.59
C ALA A 27 3.92 7.69 16.06
N GLU A 28 2.95 6.83 15.76
CA GLU A 28 2.94 5.41 16.14
C GLU A 28 3.49 4.51 15.02
N ILE A 29 3.63 5.05 13.80
CA ILE A 29 4.20 4.32 12.66
C ILE A 29 5.64 3.88 12.97
N GLY A 30 5.92 2.60 12.72
CA GLY A 30 7.22 1.97 12.99
C GLY A 30 7.39 1.45 14.41
N ASN A 31 6.40 1.59 15.29
CA ASN A 31 6.40 0.92 16.59
C ASN A 31 6.08 -0.59 16.44
N TYR A 32 6.17 -1.32 17.56
CA TYR A 32 5.95 -2.76 17.58
C TYR A 32 4.53 -3.18 17.15
N ASP A 33 3.51 -2.47 17.63
CA ASP A 33 2.10 -2.80 17.34
C ASP A 33 1.76 -2.53 15.86
N TRP A 34 2.27 -1.43 15.30
CA TRP A 34 2.16 -1.12 13.88
C TRP A 34 2.85 -2.19 13.04
N GLY A 35 4.06 -2.62 13.41
CA GLY A 35 4.79 -3.68 12.70
C GLY A 35 4.02 -5.01 12.67
N ARG A 36 3.32 -5.35 13.76
CA ARG A 36 2.44 -6.54 13.77
C ARG A 36 1.27 -6.41 12.81
N GLN A 37 0.63 -5.24 12.75
CA GLN A 37 -0.44 -5.01 11.78
C GLN A 37 0.08 -5.04 10.34
N HIS A 38 1.28 -4.51 10.08
CA HIS A 38 1.92 -4.60 8.77
C HIS A 38 2.06 -6.06 8.31
N GLU A 39 2.58 -6.95 9.16
CA GLU A 39 2.70 -8.39 8.86
C GLU A 39 1.32 -9.05 8.61
N MET A 40 0.29 -8.65 9.35
CA MET A 40 -1.08 -9.15 9.15
C MET A 40 -1.63 -8.71 7.80
N ILE A 41 -1.46 -7.43 7.45
CA ILE A 41 -1.89 -6.84 6.17
C ILE A 41 -1.14 -7.49 5.01
N GLU A 42 0.15 -7.77 5.15
CA GLU A 42 0.93 -8.46 4.12
C GLU A 42 0.36 -9.86 3.84
N LYS A 43 0.03 -10.63 4.88
CA LYS A 43 -0.58 -11.96 4.72
C LYS A 43 -1.99 -11.90 4.13
N ILE A 44 -2.80 -10.92 4.57
CA ILE A 44 -4.12 -10.67 3.98
C ILE A 44 -3.97 -10.36 2.48
N ASN A 45 -3.02 -9.49 2.11
CA ASN A 45 -2.75 -9.13 0.72
C ASN A 45 -2.30 -10.34 -0.11
N MET A 46 -1.35 -11.13 0.38
CA MET A 46 -0.93 -12.36 -0.30
C MET A 46 -2.11 -13.31 -0.54
N GLN A 47 -2.99 -13.50 0.45
CA GLN A 47 -4.17 -14.34 0.30
C GLN A 47 -5.19 -13.76 -0.70
N ALA A 48 -5.42 -12.44 -0.68
CA ALA A 48 -6.32 -11.77 -1.63
C ALA A 48 -5.84 -11.92 -3.09
N VAL A 49 -4.54 -11.70 -3.33
CA VAL A 49 -3.94 -11.88 -4.66
C VAL A 49 -4.06 -13.33 -5.13
N LEU A 50 -3.89 -14.31 -4.22
CA LEU A 50 -4.05 -15.73 -4.54
C LEU A 50 -5.49 -16.06 -4.92
N ASN A 51 -6.48 -15.62 -4.12
CA ASN A 51 -7.90 -15.81 -4.43
C ASN A 51 -8.25 -15.27 -5.82
N ALA A 52 -7.81 -14.05 -6.12
CA ALA A 52 -8.02 -13.39 -7.42
C ALA A 52 -7.35 -14.16 -8.58
N SER A 53 -6.14 -14.69 -8.35
CA SER A 53 -5.36 -15.41 -9.38
C SER A 53 -5.97 -16.76 -9.78
N VAL A 54 -6.70 -17.41 -8.87
CA VAL A 54 -7.32 -18.72 -9.08
C VAL A 54 -8.83 -18.61 -9.35
N GLN A 55 -9.39 -17.38 -9.32
CA GLN A 55 -10.85 -17.13 -9.39
C GLN A 55 -11.64 -17.92 -8.34
N GLU A 56 -11.08 -18.04 -7.14
CA GLU A 56 -11.73 -18.68 -6.00
C GLU A 56 -12.69 -17.71 -5.27
N ASP A 57 -13.30 -18.20 -4.20
CA ASP A 57 -14.19 -17.40 -3.36
C ASP A 57 -13.42 -16.28 -2.64
N GLU A 58 -13.90 -15.05 -2.79
CA GLU A 58 -13.18 -13.83 -2.43
C GLU A 58 -13.49 -13.41 -0.99
N PHE A 59 -13.28 -14.32 -0.04
CA PHE A 59 -13.67 -14.13 1.36
C PHE A 59 -12.99 -12.94 2.05
N ILE A 60 -11.81 -12.52 1.58
CA ILE A 60 -11.10 -11.36 2.14
C ILE A 60 -11.94 -10.08 1.99
N LYS A 61 -12.56 -9.87 0.82
CA LYS A 61 -13.42 -8.70 0.58
C LYS A 61 -14.62 -8.72 1.54
N ASP A 62 -15.19 -9.90 1.75
CA ASP A 62 -16.39 -10.06 2.56
C ASP A 62 -16.09 -9.80 4.04
N PHE A 63 -14.93 -10.25 4.54
CA PHE A 63 -14.46 -9.89 5.87
C PHE A 63 -14.20 -8.39 6.01
N LEU A 64 -13.52 -7.76 5.04
CA LEU A 64 -13.23 -6.32 5.10
C LEU A 64 -14.52 -5.48 5.16
N ILE A 65 -15.53 -5.85 4.36
CA ILE A 65 -16.83 -5.19 4.37
C ILE A 65 -17.58 -5.48 5.68
N SER A 66 -17.65 -6.74 6.10
CA SER A 66 -18.42 -7.16 7.28
C SER A 66 -17.90 -6.53 8.57
N TYR A 67 -16.59 -6.37 8.71
CA TYR A 67 -15.96 -5.73 9.86
C TYR A 67 -15.74 -4.22 9.70
N GLY A 68 -16.18 -3.63 8.59
CA GLY A 68 -16.04 -2.20 8.31
C GLY A 68 -14.57 -1.74 8.34
N LYS A 69 -13.68 -2.47 7.64
CA LYS A 69 -12.24 -2.18 7.61
C LYS A 69 -11.79 -1.45 6.35
N THR A 70 -12.69 -1.22 5.42
CA THR A 70 -12.45 -0.44 4.21
C THR A 70 -11.89 0.96 4.51
N ASP A 71 -12.55 1.70 5.41
CA ASP A 71 -12.12 3.03 5.81
C ASP A 71 -10.83 3.00 6.64
N VAL A 72 -10.64 1.95 7.44
CA VAL A 72 -9.40 1.71 8.20
C VAL A 72 -8.21 1.58 7.24
N LEU A 73 -8.31 0.75 6.20
CA LEU A 73 -7.24 0.57 5.22
C LEU A 73 -6.92 1.87 4.46
N ILE A 74 -7.93 2.64 4.05
CA ILE A 74 -7.72 3.92 3.37
C ILE A 74 -7.06 4.94 4.32
N LYS A 75 -7.49 5.01 5.57
CA LYS A 75 -6.86 5.89 6.58
C LYS A 75 -5.42 5.46 6.87
N ASP A 76 -5.13 4.17 6.92
CA ASP A 76 -3.77 3.65 7.11
C ASP A 76 -2.86 4.05 5.93
N LEU A 77 -3.39 3.95 4.70
CA LEU A 77 -2.69 4.39 3.48
C LEU A 77 -2.33 5.88 3.54
N LEU A 78 -3.30 6.73 3.85
CA LEU A 78 -3.10 8.17 3.93
C LEU A 78 -2.16 8.55 5.09
N THR A 79 -2.26 7.87 6.23
CA THR A 79 -1.37 8.11 7.38
C THR A 79 0.07 7.72 7.04
N THR A 80 0.26 6.61 6.34
CA THR A 80 1.56 6.16 5.84
C THR A 80 2.14 7.14 4.82
N GLU A 81 1.31 7.66 3.92
CA GLU A 81 1.74 8.71 2.98
C GLU A 81 2.18 9.98 3.73
N ILE A 82 1.41 10.46 4.70
CA ILE A 82 1.76 11.64 5.50
C ILE A 82 3.10 11.42 6.23
N TRP A 83 3.32 10.22 6.76
CA TRP A 83 4.61 9.88 7.37
C TRP A 83 5.76 9.98 6.37
N LYS A 84 5.56 9.48 5.14
CA LYS A 84 6.56 9.59 4.07
C LYS A 84 6.82 11.05 3.68
N GLU A 85 5.78 11.88 3.56
CA GLU A 85 5.98 13.28 3.18
C GLU A 85 6.62 14.12 4.29
N LYS A 86 6.27 13.87 5.56
CA LYS A 86 6.64 14.74 6.68
C LYS A 86 7.78 14.21 7.54
N ILE A 87 7.91 12.90 7.70
CA ILE A 87 8.95 12.32 8.55
C ILE A 87 10.11 11.81 7.70
N PHE A 88 9.83 11.06 6.63
CA PHE A 88 10.91 10.53 5.80
C PHE A 88 11.74 11.64 5.12
N THR A 89 11.09 12.72 4.66
CA THR A 89 11.80 13.91 4.14
C THR A 89 12.76 14.50 5.17
N GLU A 90 12.30 14.71 6.41
CA GLU A 90 13.13 15.25 7.50
C GLU A 90 14.30 14.32 7.86
N LEU A 91 14.07 12.99 7.84
CA LEU A 91 15.13 12.01 8.06
C LEU A 91 16.24 12.10 7.00
N ILE A 92 15.88 12.40 5.75
CA ILE A 92 16.85 12.63 4.67
C ILE A 92 17.59 13.95 4.91
N GLU A 93 16.87 15.04 5.19
CA GLU A 93 17.46 16.38 5.37
C GLU A 93 18.44 16.45 6.55
N MET A 94 18.20 15.68 7.61
CA MET A 94 19.10 15.59 8.76
C MET A 94 20.26 14.60 8.59
N GLU A 95 20.40 13.98 7.42
CA GLU A 95 21.39 12.94 7.14
C GLU A 95 21.34 11.81 8.19
N PHE A 96 20.13 11.33 8.49
CA PHE A 96 19.94 10.33 9.54
C PHE A 96 20.60 9.00 9.16
N GLU A 97 21.60 8.57 9.95
CA GLU A 97 22.32 7.30 9.78
C GLU A 97 21.93 6.26 10.86
N PRO A 98 20.83 5.51 10.67
CA PRO A 98 20.47 4.46 11.61
C PRO A 98 21.40 3.25 11.44
N LYS A 99 21.54 2.45 12.50
CA LYS A 99 22.25 1.15 12.44
C LYS A 99 21.66 0.19 11.40
N THR A 100 20.38 0.35 11.08
CA THR A 100 19.64 -0.43 10.11
C THR A 100 18.58 0.44 9.44
N THR A 101 18.50 0.37 8.11
CA THR A 101 17.49 1.05 7.30
C THR A 101 16.19 0.25 7.19
N PHE A 102 16.16 -0.98 7.73
CA PHE A 102 15.02 -1.89 7.61
C PHE A 102 13.69 -1.31 8.14
N PRO A 103 13.64 -0.62 9.30
CA PRO A 103 12.39 -0.01 9.76
C PRO A 103 11.83 1.05 8.81
N ILE A 104 12.71 1.87 8.22
CA ILE A 104 12.32 2.89 7.23
C ILE A 104 11.78 2.21 5.97
N TYR A 105 12.50 1.21 5.47
CA TYR A 105 12.06 0.42 4.32
C TYR A 105 10.70 -0.24 4.57
N MET A 106 10.45 -0.79 5.76
CA MET A 106 9.17 -1.42 6.10
C MET A 106 7.99 -0.45 5.98
N VAL A 107 8.14 0.80 6.42
CA VAL A 107 7.09 1.82 6.28
C VAL A 107 6.83 2.17 4.81
N LEU A 108 7.89 2.33 4.02
CA LEU A 108 7.77 2.59 2.58
C LEU A 108 7.12 1.41 1.84
N PHE A 109 7.46 0.18 2.24
CA PHE A 109 6.88 -1.04 1.68
C PHE A 109 5.41 -1.19 2.07
N HIS A 110 5.02 -0.78 3.27
CA HIS A 110 3.66 -0.86 3.75
C HIS A 110 2.66 -0.10 2.86
N GLU A 111 3.02 1.10 2.39
CA GLU A 111 2.20 1.86 1.44
C GLU A 111 1.91 1.05 0.17
N ALA A 112 2.92 0.36 -0.37
CA ALA A 112 2.75 -0.50 -1.54
C ALA A 112 1.86 -1.71 -1.24
N THR A 113 1.98 -2.33 -0.07
CA THR A 113 1.13 -3.44 0.35
C THR A 113 -0.34 -3.01 0.46
N LEU A 114 -0.60 -1.84 1.06
CA LEU A 114 -1.95 -1.28 1.20
C LEU A 114 -2.57 -0.97 -0.17
N VAL A 115 -1.83 -0.35 -1.08
CA VAL A 115 -2.29 -0.07 -2.45
C VAL A 115 -2.65 -1.36 -3.18
N ASN A 116 -1.80 -2.39 -3.12
CA ASN A 116 -2.04 -3.66 -3.78
C ASN A 116 -3.29 -4.38 -3.24
N LEU A 117 -3.48 -4.34 -1.91
CA LEU A 117 -4.66 -4.92 -1.27
C LEU A 117 -5.94 -4.18 -1.67
N LEU A 118 -5.90 -2.85 -1.67
CA LEU A 118 -7.02 -2.02 -2.11
C LEU A 118 -7.32 -2.23 -3.59
N GLU A 119 -6.31 -2.29 -4.45
CA GLU A 119 -6.48 -2.59 -5.88
C GLU A 119 -7.20 -3.92 -6.09
N THR A 120 -6.73 -4.98 -5.42
CA THR A 120 -7.28 -6.33 -5.54
C THR A 120 -8.73 -6.41 -5.04
N THR A 121 -9.03 -5.76 -3.90
CA THR A 121 -10.35 -5.87 -3.26
C THR A 121 -11.38 -4.86 -3.79
N MET A 122 -10.96 -3.68 -4.24
CA MET A 122 -11.84 -2.66 -4.84
C MET A 122 -12.21 -2.94 -6.30
N TYR A 123 -11.70 -4.03 -6.89
CA TYR A 123 -12.27 -4.58 -8.12
C TYR A 123 -13.77 -4.90 -7.95
N PHE A 124 -14.19 -5.26 -6.74
CA PHE A 124 -15.58 -5.57 -6.40
C PHE A 124 -16.36 -4.32 -6.01
N LYS A 125 -17.53 -4.12 -6.63
CA LYS A 125 -18.36 -2.93 -6.43
C LYS A 125 -18.80 -2.77 -4.97
N GLU A 126 -19.08 -3.86 -4.29
CA GLU A 126 -19.50 -3.90 -2.88
C GLU A 126 -18.46 -3.24 -1.97
N MET A 127 -17.17 -3.40 -2.32
CA MET A 127 -16.08 -2.80 -1.57
C MET A 127 -16.02 -1.28 -1.78
N CYS A 128 -16.25 -0.82 -3.00
CA CYS A 128 -16.39 0.61 -3.31
C CYS A 128 -17.60 1.25 -2.62
N GLU A 129 -18.73 0.53 -2.55
CA GLU A 129 -19.93 0.97 -1.84
C GLU A 129 -19.69 1.06 -0.33
N SER A 130 -18.93 0.12 0.25
CA SER A 130 -18.53 0.14 1.66
C SER A 130 -17.63 1.34 2.01
N ALA A 131 -16.83 1.81 1.06
CA ALA A 131 -15.89 2.91 1.27
C ALA A 131 -16.53 4.31 1.27
N GLU A 132 -17.75 4.46 0.73
CA GLU A 132 -18.49 5.69 0.41
C GLU A 132 -17.78 7.03 0.76
N ASN A 133 -17.68 7.37 2.04
CA ASN A 133 -17.14 8.65 2.52
C ASN A 133 -15.62 8.84 2.32
N CYS A 134 -14.85 7.76 2.17
CA CYS A 134 -13.39 7.77 2.04
C CYS A 134 -12.93 7.65 0.57
N ILE A 135 -13.85 7.41 -0.38
CA ILE A 135 -13.53 7.35 -1.81
C ILE A 135 -12.88 8.65 -2.32
N PRO A 136 -13.35 9.86 -1.97
CA PRO A 136 -12.71 11.09 -2.42
C PRO A 136 -11.26 11.22 -1.97
N ASP A 137 -10.96 10.81 -0.74
CA ASP A 137 -9.60 10.86 -0.20
C ASP A 137 -8.66 9.88 -0.92
N LEU A 138 -9.16 8.67 -1.24
CA LEU A 138 -8.42 7.70 -2.04
C LEU A 138 -8.19 8.19 -3.48
N LEU A 139 -9.18 8.84 -4.08
CA LEU A 139 -9.03 9.43 -5.42
C LEU A 139 -8.00 10.57 -5.43
N ASP A 140 -8.00 11.42 -4.41
CA ASP A 140 -6.97 12.46 -4.25
C ASP A 140 -5.56 11.85 -4.15
N TYR A 141 -5.40 10.82 -3.32
CA TYR A 141 -4.15 10.05 -3.24
C TYR A 141 -3.71 9.54 -4.63
N CYS A 142 -4.60 8.85 -5.35
CA CYS A 142 -4.29 8.33 -6.70
C CYS A 142 -3.93 9.46 -7.68
N TYR A 143 -4.68 10.57 -7.65
CA TYR A 143 -4.40 11.74 -8.49
C TYR A 143 -3.01 12.33 -8.22
N ARG A 144 -2.63 12.49 -6.94
CA ARG A 144 -1.28 12.97 -6.56
C ARG A 144 -0.19 12.01 -7.03
N LYS A 145 -0.36 10.70 -6.86
CA LYS A 145 0.63 9.70 -7.33
C LYS A 145 0.77 9.70 -8.85
N LEU A 146 -0.34 9.73 -9.58
CA LEU A 146 -0.31 9.80 -11.05
C LEU A 146 0.34 11.07 -11.54
N THR A 147 0.01 12.22 -10.92
CA THR A 147 0.62 13.51 -11.26
C THR A 147 2.14 13.49 -11.04
N GLN A 148 2.59 12.96 -9.89
CA GLN A 148 4.01 12.79 -9.59
C GLN A 148 4.71 11.89 -10.62
N LEU A 149 4.05 10.81 -11.04
CA LEU A 149 4.60 9.89 -12.04
C LEU A 149 4.71 10.56 -13.41
N THR A 150 3.69 11.32 -13.83
CA THR A 150 3.73 12.08 -15.10
C THR A 150 4.77 13.21 -15.08
N ALA A 151 4.95 13.88 -13.94
CA ALA A 151 5.95 14.96 -13.83
C ALA A 151 7.37 14.42 -14.01
N ARG A 152 7.70 13.28 -13.39
CA ARG A 152 9.00 12.62 -13.55
C ARG A 152 9.26 12.18 -14.99
N THR A 153 8.25 11.64 -15.67
CA THR A 153 8.43 11.25 -17.07
C THR A 153 8.76 12.44 -17.96
N VAL A 154 8.25 13.64 -17.67
CA VAL A 154 8.56 14.85 -18.44
C VAL A 154 10.01 15.30 -18.20
N GLU A 155 10.49 15.26 -16.95
CA GLU A 155 11.90 15.56 -16.63
C GLU A 155 12.87 14.61 -17.35
N ASP A 156 12.55 13.31 -17.41
CA ASP A 156 13.37 12.32 -18.12
C ASP A 156 13.42 12.54 -19.66
N PHE A 157 12.41 13.20 -20.26
CA PHE A 157 12.43 13.55 -21.70
C PHE A 157 13.21 14.82 -22.00
N ASP A 158 13.28 15.77 -21.06
CA ASP A 158 13.99 17.03 -21.25
C ASP A 158 15.52 16.87 -21.07
N ASP A 159 15.98 15.79 -20.40
CA ASP A 159 17.40 15.46 -20.23
C ASP A 159 18.02 14.64 -21.38
N GLU A 160 17.22 14.15 -22.35
CA GLU A 160 17.72 13.43 -23.54
C GLU A 160 18.10 14.34 -24.73
N GLU A 161 17.94 15.68 -24.64
CA GLU A 161 18.52 16.63 -25.61
C GLU A 161 19.94 17.09 -25.20
N ILE A 162 20.91 16.16 -25.15
CA ILE A 162 22.35 16.51 -25.08
C ILE A 162 23.11 15.99 -26.32
N ASP A 163 23.26 16.95 -27.24
CA ASP A 163 24.40 17.26 -28.10
C ASP A 163 24.78 16.33 -29.27
N THR A 164 24.20 16.61 -30.45
CA THR A 164 24.68 16.06 -31.74
C THR A 164 25.79 16.90 -32.40
N ASN A 165 26.38 17.91 -31.74
CA ASN A 165 27.43 18.74 -32.37
C ASN A 165 28.87 18.25 -32.22
N ASP A 166 29.15 17.13 -31.53
CA ASP A 166 30.53 16.64 -31.38
C ASP A 166 30.98 15.66 -32.49
N ALA A 167 30.22 15.50 -33.58
CA ALA A 167 30.57 14.64 -34.72
C ALA A 167 31.33 15.34 -35.86
N LEU A 168 31.77 16.60 -35.69
CA LEU A 168 32.56 17.33 -36.69
C LEU A 168 33.72 18.12 -36.05
N LYS A 169 34.72 17.40 -35.52
CA LYS A 169 36.10 17.88 -35.41
C LYS A 169 37.09 16.79 -35.80
#